data_AF-A0A5E5AKJ1-F1
#
_entry.id   AF-A0A5E5AKJ1-F1
#
_cell.length_a   1.000
_cell.length_b   1.000
_cell.length_c   1.000
_cell.angle_alpha   90.00
_cell.angle_beta   90.00
_cell.angle_gamma   90.00
#
_symmetry.space_group_name_H-M   'P 1'
#
loop_
_entity.id
_entity.type
_entity.pdbx_description
1 polymer ?
#
loop_
_entity_poly.entity_id
_entity_poly.type
_entity_poly.pdbx_seq_one_letter_code
_entity_poly.pdbx_strand_id
1 'polypeptide(L)' 'MGDIAEMMLDGTLCEGCGTYLGRADSFPQRCRSCAKDGWSGVIQPQKVTCQHCGRRVKASGLTDHIRDVHPERGEQV' A
#
# COMPACT_ATOMS: atom_id res chain seq x y z
N MET A 1 23.74 -4.27 -16.18
CA MET A 1 22.64 -3.64 -15.43
C MET A 1 21.45 -3.49 -16.36
N GLY A 2 20.81 -4.61 -16.66
CA GLY A 2 19.56 -4.70 -17.43
C GLY A 2 18.50 -5.52 -16.69
N ASP A 3 18.75 -5.81 -15.41
CA ASP A 3 18.21 -6.99 -14.74
C ASP A 3 16.78 -6.77 -14.25
N ILE A 4 16.40 -5.52 -13.94
CA ILE A 4 15.06 -5.21 -13.43
C ILE A 4 14.01 -5.21 -14.54
N ALA A 5 14.37 -4.72 -15.73
CA ALA A 5 13.45 -4.68 -16.87
C ALA A 5 13.11 -6.10 -17.36
N GLU A 6 14.10 -7.00 -17.37
CA GLU A 6 13.88 -8.39 -17.76
C GLU A 6 13.04 -9.16 -16.73
N MET A 7 13.26 -8.94 -15.44
CA MET A 7 12.43 -9.54 -14.38
C MET A 7 10.96 -9.07 -14.38
N MET A 8 10.67 -7.88 -14.91
CA MET A 8 9.29 -7.40 -15.11
C MET A 8 8.62 -8.05 -16.32
N LEU A 9 9.36 -8.23 -17.42
CA LEU A 9 8.84 -8.81 -18.66
C LEU A 9 8.62 -10.32 -18.55
N ASP A 10 9.48 -11.02 -17.81
CA ASP A 10 9.38 -12.45 -17.58
C ASP A 10 8.29 -12.84 -16.55
N GLY A 11 7.66 -11.85 -15.92
CA GLY A 11 6.57 -12.06 -14.96
C GLY A 11 7.03 -12.37 -13.53
N THR A 12 8.35 -12.34 -13.29
CA THR A 12 8.96 -12.50 -11.96
C THR A 12 8.55 -11.38 -10.99
N LEU A 13 8.34 -10.16 -11.52
CA LEU A 13 7.82 -9.01 -10.79
C LEU A 13 6.42 -8.62 -11.27
N CYS A 14 5.64 -8.05 -10.36
CA CYS A 14 4.35 -7.43 -10.68
C CYS A 14 4.56 -6.19 -11.56
N GLU A 15 3.98 -6.17 -12.76
CA GLU A 15 4.09 -5.04 -13.70
C GLU A 15 3.52 -3.73 -13.11
N GLY A 16 2.56 -3.81 -12.18
CA GLY A 16 1.89 -2.64 -11.62
C GLY A 16 2.52 -2.05 -10.36
N CYS A 17 3.34 -2.79 -9.63
CA CYS A 17 3.91 -2.32 -8.36
C CYS A 17 5.32 -2.81 -8.06
N GLY A 18 5.92 -3.62 -8.94
CA GLY A 18 7.28 -4.15 -8.78
C GLY A 18 7.44 -5.20 -7.68
N THR A 19 6.35 -5.67 -7.04
CA THR A 19 6.44 -6.71 -6.01
C THR A 19 6.88 -8.04 -6.63
N TYR A 20 7.75 -8.77 -5.93
CA TYR A 20 8.22 -10.08 -6.36
C TYR A 20 7.12 -11.13 -6.23
N LEU A 21 6.81 -11.83 -7.32
CA LEU A 21 5.72 -12.81 -7.38
C LEU A 21 6.22 -14.26 -7.21
N GLY A 22 7.53 -14.49 -7.28
CA GLY A 22 8.14 -15.81 -7.08
C GLY A 22 7.78 -16.84 -8.15
N ARG A 23 7.17 -16.41 -9.24
CA ARG A 23 6.84 -17.22 -10.42
C ARG A 23 7.25 -16.47 -11.67
N ALA A 24 7.90 -17.18 -12.59
CA ALA A 24 8.34 -16.70 -13.89
C ALA A 24 7.48 -17.38 -14.95
N ASP A 25 6.33 -16.78 -15.27
CA ASP A 25 5.39 -17.36 -16.23
C ASP A 25 5.69 -16.93 -17.68
N SER A 26 6.82 -16.24 -17.94
CA SER A 26 7.22 -15.71 -19.25
C SER A 26 6.28 -14.65 -19.86
N PHE A 27 5.33 -14.14 -19.07
CA PHE A 27 4.49 -12.99 -19.42
C PHE A 27 4.26 -12.09 -18.19
N PRO A 28 4.08 -10.76 -18.38
CA PRO A 28 3.90 -9.82 -17.28
C PRO A 28 2.75 -10.21 -16.36
N GLN A 29 3.04 -10.33 -15.07
CA GLN A 29 2.07 -10.72 -14.05
C GLN A 29 1.63 -9.52 -13.22
N ARG A 30 0.44 -9.62 -12.62
CA ARG A 30 -0.02 -8.67 -11.59
C ARG A 30 -0.33 -9.41 -10.30
N CYS A 31 0.07 -8.83 -9.17
CA CYS A 31 -0.26 -9.41 -7.86
C CYS A 31 -1.78 -9.37 -7.64
N ARG A 32 -2.29 -10.21 -6.72
CA ARG A 32 -3.73 -10.31 -6.44
C ARG A 32 -4.39 -8.97 -6.07
N SER A 33 -3.63 -8.02 -5.51
CA SER A 33 -4.08 -6.64 -5.29
C SER A 33 -4.20 -5.90 -6.62
N CYS A 34 -3.12 -5.82 -7.40
CA CYS A 34 -3.13 -5.17 -8.72
C CYS A 34 -4.08 -5.83 -9.74
N ALA A 35 -4.44 -7.11 -9.59
CA ALA A 35 -5.41 -7.79 -10.43
C ALA A 35 -6.87 -7.47 -10.07
N LYS A 36 -7.15 -7.17 -8.78
CA LYS A 36 -8.48 -6.76 -8.31
C LYS A 36 -8.72 -5.27 -8.50
N ASP A 37 -7.67 -4.48 -8.32
CA ASP A 37 -7.64 -3.07 -8.63
C ASP A 37 -7.37 -2.92 -10.14
N GLY A 38 -8.43 -3.00 -10.96
CA GLY A 38 -8.38 -2.41 -12.30
C GLY A 38 -7.72 -1.05 -12.16
N TRP A 39 -6.58 -0.86 -12.84
CA TRP A 39 -5.62 0.21 -12.57
C TRP A 39 -6.35 1.54 -12.45
N SER A 40 -6.51 2.07 -11.24
CA SER A 40 -7.05 3.40 -11.04
C SER A 40 -5.95 4.47 -11.00
N GLY A 41 -4.67 4.08 -11.06
CA GLY A 41 -3.54 5.02 -11.07
C GLY A 41 -3.42 5.87 -9.81
N VAL A 42 -4.24 5.61 -8.78
CA VAL A 42 -4.23 6.37 -7.53
C VAL A 42 -3.56 5.53 -6.45
N ILE A 43 -2.41 6.00 -5.96
CA ILE A 43 -1.84 5.51 -4.71
C ILE A 43 -2.86 5.81 -3.61
N GLN A 44 -3.63 4.81 -3.19
CA GLN A 44 -4.59 4.97 -2.11
C GLN A 44 -3.80 5.29 -0.83
N PRO A 45 -4.07 6.44 -0.17
CA PRO A 45 -3.37 6.80 1.04
C PRO A 45 -3.65 5.76 2.12
N GLN A 46 -2.59 5.20 2.70
CA GLN A 46 -2.67 4.19 3.76
C GLN A 46 -3.50 4.74 4.93
N LYS A 47 -4.62 4.08 5.23
CA LYS A 47 -5.49 4.42 6.36
C LYS A 47 -5.03 3.64 7.58
N VAL A 48 -4.82 4.33 8.68
CA VAL A 48 -4.42 3.75 9.97
C VAL A 48 -5.61 3.73 10.91
N THR A 49 -5.66 2.74 11.80
CA THR A 49 -6.73 2.63 12.79
C THR A 49 -6.34 3.43 14.03
N CYS A 50 -7.22 4.33 14.50
CA CYS A 50 -7.06 4.98 15.79
C CYS A 50 -7.19 3.94 16.90
N GLN A 51 -6.18 3.85 17.76
CA GLN A 51 -6.17 2.88 18.86
C GLN A 51 -7.13 3.23 20.00
N HIS A 52 -7.65 4.47 20.03
CA HIS A 52 -8.57 4.93 21.08
C HIS A 52 -10.04 4.68 20.76
N CYS A 53 -10.44 4.79 19.49
CA CYS A 53 -11.84 4.62 19.07
C CYS A 53 -12.06 3.56 17.99
N GLY A 54 -10.99 2.92 17.50
CA GLY A 54 -11.08 1.91 16.43
C GLY A 54 -11.43 2.45 15.06
N ARG A 55 -11.56 3.78 14.88
CA ARG A 55 -11.89 4.38 13.58
C ARG A 55 -10.69 4.36 12.64
N ARG A 56 -10.94 4.10 11.36
CA ARG A 56 -9.90 4.20 10.31
C ARG A 56 -9.81 5.64 9.81
N VAL A 57 -8.67 6.27 10.05
CA VAL A 57 -8.36 7.65 9.62
C VAL A 57 -7.13 7.66 8.70
N LYS A 58 -6.89 8.76 7.98
CA LYS A 58 -5.68 8.88 7.15
C LYS A 58 -4.45 8.90 8.04
N ALA A 59 -3.35 8.26 7.63
CA ALA A 59 -2.08 8.29 8.36
C ALA A 59 -1.66 9.71 8.76
N SER A 60 -1.71 10.66 7.80
CA SER A 60 -1.36 12.06 8.04
C SER A 60 -2.30 12.80 9.00
N GLY A 61 -3.54 12.33 9.15
CA GLY A 61 -4.56 12.96 10.01
C GLY A 61 -4.79 12.24 11.33
N LEU A 62 -4.00 11.22 11.66
CA LEU A 62 -4.17 10.47 12.91
C LEU A 62 -3.90 11.37 14.13
N THR A 63 -2.82 12.16 14.10
CA THR A 63 -2.47 13.08 15.19
C THR A 63 -3.53 14.15 15.40
N ASP A 64 -4.03 14.74 14.30
CA ASP A 64 -5.11 15.72 14.33
C ASP A 64 -6.40 15.13 14.89
N HIS A 65 -6.77 13.93 14.42
CA HIS A 65 -7.90 13.18 14.94
C HIS A 65 -7.80 12.91 16.45
N ILE A 66 -6.62 12.54 16.94
CA ILE A 66 -6.42 12.32 18.38
C ILE A 66 -6.58 13.64 19.13
N ARG A 67 -6.06 14.77 18.63
CA ARG A 67 -6.19 16.06 19.32
C ARG A 67 -7.62 16.57 19.39
N ASP A 68 -8.39 16.40 18.32
CA ASP A 68 -9.75 16.93 18.20
C ASP A 68 -10.79 16.02 18.88
N VAL A 69 -10.64 14.70 18.73
CA VAL A 69 -11.60 13.70 19.24
C VAL A 69 -11.17 13.09 20.58
N HIS A 70 -9.87 13.12 20.89
CA HIS A 70 -9.27 12.56 22.12
C HIS A 70 -8.38 13.61 22.85
N PRO A 71 -8.94 14.77 23.26
CA PRO A 71 -8.19 15.92 23.77
C PRO A 71 -7.41 15.64 25.08
N GLU A 72 -7.70 14.54 25.78
CA GLU A 72 -7.13 14.23 27.08
C GLU A 72 -5.78 13.47 27.05
N ARG A 73 -5.28 12.99 25.90
CA ARG A 73 -4.06 12.15 25.83
C ARG A 73 -3.24 12.26 24.53
N GLY A 74 -2.92 13.48 24.11
CA GLY A 74 -2.10 13.75 22.92
C GLY A 74 -0.61 13.40 23.00
N GLU A 75 -0.19 12.46 23.85
CA GLU A 75 1.20 12.02 23.97
C GLU A 75 1.23 10.56 24.44
N GLN A 76 1.67 9.65 23.57
CA GLN A 76 2.10 8.31 23.95
C GLN A 76 3.40 8.02 23.17
N VAL A 77 4.50 8.24 23.91
CA VAL A 77 5.88 7.69 23.84
C VAL A 77 6.25 6.84 22.63
#